data_AF-A0A7S1UGS6-F1
#
_entry.id   AF-A0A7S1UGS6-F1
#
_cell.length_a   1.000
_cell.length_b   1.000
_cell.length_c   1.000
_cell.angle_alpha   90.00
_cell.angle_beta   90.00
_cell.angle_gamma   90.00
#
_symmetry.space_group_name_H-M   'P 1'
#
loop_
_entity.id
_entity.type
_entity.pdbx_description
1 polymer ?
#
loop_
_entity_poly.entity_id
_entity_poly.type
_entity_poly.pdbx_seq_one_letter_code
_entity_poly.pdbx_strand_id
1 'polypeptide(L)'
;SQAVPAGAVAGFDIKFSCAQVQKYQRFFSWVINEHHTMKVTVIAEVVPIEVAIEPAELEMAFPDASLEQSVTQAITLKNPGNAAAEYFWTGVGAFGVEP
;
A
#
# COMPACT_ATOMS: atom_id res chain seq x y z
N SER A 1 -21.24 24.93 -0.82
CA SER A 1 -21.58 25.24 -2.21
C SER A 1 -20.38 25.92 -2.86
N GLN A 2 -20.16 25.71 -4.16
CA GLN A 2 -19.07 26.34 -4.92
C GLN A 2 -19.68 27.10 -6.10
N ALA A 3 -19.26 28.35 -6.33
CA ALA A 3 -19.67 29.12 -7.49
C ALA A 3 -18.70 28.85 -8.65
N VAL A 4 -19.24 28.54 -9.83
CA VAL A 4 -18.48 28.30 -11.05
C VAL A 4 -18.85 29.39 -12.06
N PRO A 5 -17.92 30.30 -12.43
CA PRO A 5 -18.20 31.33 -13.42
C PRO A 5 -18.57 30.76 -14.79
N ALA A 6 -19.31 31.52 -15.59
CA ALA A 6 -19.64 31.14 -16.96
C ALA A 6 -18.37 30.91 -17.80
N GLY A 7 -18.32 29.77 -18.50
CA GLY A 7 -17.15 29.38 -19.30
C GLY A 7 -15.97 28.82 -18.51
N ALA A 8 -16.05 28.78 -17.17
CA ALA A 8 -15.05 28.16 -16.32
C ALA A 8 -15.34 26.67 -16.09
N VAL A 9 -14.29 25.92 -15.78
CA VAL A 9 -14.38 24.50 -15.39
C VAL A 9 -14.12 24.39 -13.89
N ALA A 10 -14.96 23.61 -13.21
CA ALA A 10 -14.72 23.19 -11.84
C ALA A 10 -14.44 21.70 -11.79
N GLY A 11 -13.64 21.30 -10.81
CA GLY A 11 -13.31 19.90 -10.53
C GLY A 11 -13.23 19.68 -9.03
N PHE A 12 -13.30 18.42 -8.63
CA PHE A 12 -13.07 17.98 -7.26
C PHE A 12 -12.36 16.63 -7.29
N ASP A 13 -11.52 16.40 -6.29
CA ASP A 13 -10.83 15.13 -6.12
C ASP A 13 -11.65 14.19 -5.22
N ILE A 14 -11.61 12.91 -5.54
CA ILE A 14 -12.17 11.85 -4.70
C ILE A 14 -11.02 11.13 -4.03
N LYS A 15 -10.96 11.18 -2.70
CA LYS A 15 -10.02 10.39 -1.90
C LYS A 15 -10.78 9.25 -1.24
N PHE A 16 -10.32 8.03 -1.46
CA PHE A 16 -10.86 6.82 -0.85
C PHE A 16 -9.83 6.24 0.13
N SER A 17 -10.27 5.92 1.34
CA SER A 17 -9.47 5.28 2.37
C SER A 17 -10.31 4.21 3.05
N CYS A 18 -9.72 3.04 3.27
CA CYS A 18 -10.41 1.89 3.85
C CYS A 18 -9.42 1.03 4.63
N ALA A 19 -9.76 0.70 5.88
CA ALA A 19 -8.93 -0.14 6.74
C ALA A 19 -9.22 -1.64 6.60
N GLN A 20 -10.30 -2.01 5.87
CA GLN A 20 -10.76 -3.39 5.74
C GLN A 20 -10.76 -3.84 4.29
N VAL A 21 -10.28 -5.06 4.05
CA VAL A 21 -10.37 -5.75 2.77
C VAL A 21 -11.84 -5.94 2.41
N GLN A 22 -12.26 -5.39 1.29
CA GLN A 22 -13.66 -5.47 0.84
C GLN A 22 -13.81 -5.03 -0.61
N LYS A 23 -14.96 -5.38 -1.20
CA LYS A 23 -15.47 -4.71 -2.39
C LYS A 23 -16.29 -3.50 -1.95
N TYR A 24 -15.86 -2.32 -2.37
CA TYR A 24 -16.55 -1.07 -2.10
C TYR A 24 -17.38 -0.65 -3.31
N GLN A 25 -18.68 -0.44 -3.09
CA GLN A 25 -19.58 0.13 -4.08
C GLN A 25 -20.56 1.08 -3.40
N ARG A 26 -20.35 2.37 -3.62
CA ARG A 26 -21.22 3.45 -3.12
C ARG A 26 -21.37 4.52 -4.19
N PHE A 27 -22.39 5.35 -4.03
CA PHE A 27 -22.57 6.50 -4.88
C PHE A 27 -22.55 7.77 -4.05
N PHE A 28 -22.17 8.87 -4.68
CA PHE A 28 -22.43 10.20 -4.18
C PHE A 28 -23.20 10.98 -5.25
N SER A 29 -23.83 12.07 -4.81
CA SER A 29 -24.56 12.96 -5.68
C SER A 29 -24.23 14.41 -5.36
N TRP A 30 -24.29 15.27 -6.37
CA TRP A 30 -24.23 16.71 -6.19
C TRP A 30 -25.36 17.37 -6.99
N VAL A 31 -25.73 18.58 -6.57
CA VAL A 31 -26.79 19.35 -7.20
C VAL A 31 -26.20 20.62 -7.79
N ILE A 32 -26.48 20.89 -9.07
CA ILE A 32 -26.11 22.12 -9.75
C ILE A 32 -27.31 23.07 -9.73
N ASN A 33 -27.10 24.27 -9.20
CA ASN A 33 -28.11 25.33 -9.10
C ASN A 33 -29.44 24.84 -8.48
N GLU A 34 -29.35 23.97 -7.47
CA GLU A 34 -30.49 23.37 -6.76
C GLU A 34 -31.45 22.55 -7.64
N HIS A 35 -31.13 22.35 -8.92
CA HIS A 35 -32.07 21.81 -9.90
C HIS A 35 -31.57 20.53 -10.58
N HIS A 36 -30.28 20.45 -10.91
CA HIS A 36 -29.73 19.30 -11.62
C HIS A 36 -28.96 18.40 -10.68
N THR A 37 -29.58 17.28 -10.28
CA THR A 37 -28.91 16.25 -9.47
C THR A 37 -28.12 15.31 -10.37
N MET A 38 -26.83 15.23 -10.12
CA MET A 38 -25.92 14.27 -10.74
C MET A 38 -25.59 13.17 -9.74
N LYS A 39 -25.38 11.94 -10.23
CA LYS A 39 -25.03 10.78 -9.40
C LYS A 39 -23.85 10.06 -10.03
N VAL A 40 -22.84 9.75 -9.22
CA VAL A 40 -21.67 8.98 -9.64
C VAL A 40 -21.50 7.80 -8.71
N THR A 41 -21.29 6.62 -9.29
CA THR A 41 -20.95 5.40 -8.57
C THR A 41 -19.45 5.25 -8.50
N VAL A 42 -18.93 5.05 -7.29
CA VAL A 42 -17.53 4.75 -7.00
C VAL A 42 -17.44 3.26 -6.68
N ILE A 43 -16.60 2.56 -7.45
CA ILE A 43 -16.32 1.14 -7.28
C ILE A 43 -14.83 0.99 -6.99
N ALA A 44 -14.49 0.25 -5.94
CA ALA A 44 -13.11 -0.08 -5.60
C ALA A 44 -13.03 -1.50 -5.03
N GLU A 45 -11.89 -2.17 -5.24
CA GLU A 45 -11.55 -3.43 -4.59
C GLU A 45 -10.35 -3.19 -3.67
N VAL A 46 -10.57 -3.38 -2.37
CA VAL A 46 -9.54 -3.21 -1.34
C VAL A 46 -8.91 -4.56 -1.09
N VAL A 47 -7.65 -4.71 -1.48
CA VAL A 47 -6.85 -5.92 -1.31
C VAL A 47 -5.79 -5.71 -0.22
N PRO A 48 -5.32 -6.77 0.47
CA PRO A 48 -4.19 -6.67 1.40
C PRO A 48 -2.94 -6.11 0.74
N ILE A 49 -2.15 -5.36 1.51
CA ILE A 49 -0.78 -5.01 1.14
C ILE A 49 0.15 -6.06 1.75
N GLU A 50 0.88 -6.77 0.92
CA GLU A 50 1.82 -7.81 1.34
C GLU A 50 3.22 -7.49 0.83
N VAL A 51 4.24 -7.67 1.67
CA VAL A 51 5.64 -7.60 1.26
C VAL A 51 6.12 -9.03 1.00
N ALA A 52 6.54 -9.30 -0.23
CA ALA A 52 7.16 -10.56 -0.59
C ALA A 52 8.63 -10.55 -0.19
N ILE A 53 9.11 -11.63 0.43
CA ILE A 53 10.49 -11.83 0.82
C ILE A 53 11.10 -13.01 0.05
N GLU A 54 12.30 -12.83 -0.48
CA GLU A 54 13.04 -13.87 -1.20
C GLU A 54 14.51 -13.93 -0.73
N PRO A 55 15.05 -15.10 -0.36
CA PRO A 55 14.34 -16.38 -0.23
C PRO A 55 13.42 -16.41 1.02
N ALA A 56 12.40 -17.25 0.99
CA ALA A 56 11.48 -17.44 2.13
C ALA A 56 12.12 -18.17 3.31
N GLU A 57 13.18 -18.95 3.05
CA GLU A 57 13.98 -19.65 4.03
C GLU A 57 15.45 -19.44 3.70
N LEU A 58 16.27 -19.23 4.73
CA LEU A 58 17.67 -18.91 4.62
C LEU A 58 18.48 -19.81 5.54
N GLU A 59 19.36 -20.64 4.97
CA GLU A 59 20.28 -21.47 5.73
C GLU A 59 21.59 -20.70 5.94
N MET A 60 21.88 -20.35 7.19
CA MET A 60 23.10 -19.63 7.57
C MET A 60 24.13 -20.59 8.14
N ALA A 61 25.26 -20.73 7.45
CA ALA A 61 26.38 -21.53 7.90
C ALA A 61 27.70 -20.77 7.70
N PHE A 62 28.64 -20.94 8.64
CA PHE A 62 30.00 -20.48 8.46
C PHE A 62 30.72 -21.38 7.45
N PRO A 63 31.48 -20.82 6.50
CA PRO A 63 32.35 -21.62 5.65
C PRO A 63 33.35 -22.41 6.49
N ASP A 64 33.69 -23.64 6.08
CA ASP A 64 34.47 -24.62 6.85
C ASP A 64 35.82 -24.12 7.40
N ALA A 65 36.39 -23.05 6.81
CA ALA A 65 37.65 -22.44 7.22
C ALA A 65 37.52 -20.97 7.65
N SER A 66 36.31 -20.51 7.94
CA SER A 66 36.06 -19.12 8.32
C SER A 66 36.50 -18.85 9.76
N LEU A 67 37.29 -17.79 9.95
CA LEU A 67 37.60 -17.23 11.27
C LEU A 67 36.71 -16.01 11.59
N GLU A 68 35.72 -15.73 10.73
CA GLU A 68 34.81 -14.60 10.88
C GLU A 68 33.86 -14.80 12.05
N GLN A 69 33.51 -13.69 12.70
CA GLN A 69 32.62 -13.70 13.88
C GLN A 69 31.13 -13.71 13.52
N SER A 70 30.80 -13.46 12.24
CA SER A 70 29.43 -13.42 11.73
C SER A 70 29.37 -13.84 10.26
N VAL A 71 28.20 -14.31 9.83
CA VAL A 71 27.85 -14.53 8.42
C VAL A 71 26.68 -13.61 8.07
N THR A 72 26.74 -13.00 6.89
CA THR A 72 25.68 -12.17 6.35
C THR A 72 25.21 -12.76 5.02
N GLN A 73 23.90 -12.79 4.80
CA GLN A 73 23.32 -13.11 3.49
C GLN A 73 22.29 -12.07 3.13
N ALA A 74 22.17 -11.78 1.84
CA ALA A 74 21.22 -10.81 1.33
C ALA A 74 19.84 -11.45 1.16
N ILE A 75 18.81 -10.70 1.51
CA ILE A 75 17.41 -11.01 1.22
C ILE A 75 16.83 -9.89 0.35
N THR A 76 15.85 -10.21 -0.46
CA THR A 76 15.15 -9.26 -1.32
C THR A 76 13.73 -9.08 -0.80
N LEU A 77 13.35 -7.83 -0.53
CA LEU A 77 11.96 -7.46 -0.27
C LEU A 77 11.33 -6.85 -1.52
N LYS A 78 10.12 -7.27 -1.84
CA LYS A 78 9.35 -6.75 -2.98
C LYS A 78 7.94 -6.39 -2.54
N ASN A 79 7.52 -5.17 -2.87
CA ASN A 79 6.13 -4.74 -2.75
C ASN A 79 5.44 -4.89 -4.12
N PRO A 80 4.60 -5.91 -4.34
CA PRO A 80 3.84 -6.09 -5.58
C PRO A 80 2.60 -5.17 -5.66
N GLY A 81 2.26 -4.48 -4.57
CA GLY A 81 1.09 -3.60 -4.50
C GLY A 81 1.30 -2.23 -5.14
N ASN A 82 0.21 -1.46 -5.22
CA ASN A 82 0.20 -0.08 -5.73
C ASN A 82 0.19 0.98 -4.61
N ALA A 83 0.28 0.54 -3.36
CA ALA A 83 0.34 1.38 -2.17
C ALA A 83 1.65 1.13 -1.42
N ALA A 84 2.09 2.11 -0.63
CA ALA A 84 3.26 1.95 0.22
C ALA A 84 3.02 0.83 1.24
N ALA A 85 3.98 -0.09 1.35
CA ALA A 85 3.94 -1.17 2.33
C ALA A 85 4.82 -0.80 3.52
N GLU A 86 4.20 -0.69 4.70
CA GLU A 86 4.92 -0.53 5.95
C GLU A 86 5.31 -1.90 6.49
N TYR A 87 6.57 -2.05 6.90
CA TYR A 87 7.10 -3.27 7.49
C TYR A 87 8.10 -2.92 8.59
N PHE A 88 8.36 -3.87 9.48
CA PHE A 88 9.41 -3.76 10.47
C PHE A 88 10.06 -5.13 10.68
N TRP A 89 11.36 -5.12 10.95
CA TRP A 89 12.10 -6.32 11.29
C TRP A 89 11.95 -6.61 12.79
N THR A 90 11.89 -7.90 13.12
CA THR A 90 12.05 -8.37 14.49
C THR A 90 13.21 -9.35 14.52
N GLY A 91 14.09 -9.20 15.50
CA GLY A 91 15.22 -10.10 15.71
C GLY A 91 14.91 -11.11 16.82
N VAL A 92 15.43 -12.32 16.68
CA VAL A 92 15.36 -13.35 17.71
C VAL A 92 16.74 -13.98 17.89
N GLY A 93 17.25 -13.99 19.13
CA GLY A 93 18.50 -14.65 19.46
C GLY A 93 19.72 -14.02 18.79
N ALA A 94 20.51 -14.84 18.08
CA ALA A 94 21.75 -14.44 17.43
C ALA A 94 21.55 -13.87 16.00
N PHE A 95 20.32 -13.78 15.51
CA PHE A 95 20.02 -13.25 14.18
C PHE A 95 19.67 -11.77 14.22
N GLY A 96 20.36 -10.97 13.40
CA GLY A 96 20.07 -9.57 13.14
C GLY A 96 19.67 -9.34 11.68
N VAL A 97 18.88 -8.30 11.43
CA VAL A 97 18.53 -7.84 10.08
C VAL A 97 18.74 -6.33 10.00
N GLU A 98 19.40 -5.89 8.93
CA GLU A 98 19.68 -4.49 8.64
C GLU A 98 19.27 -4.18 7.18
N PRO A 99 18.70 -2.99 6.90
CA PRO A 99 18.27 -2.58 5.57
C PRO A 99 19.40 -2.04 4.68
#